data_AF-A0A359IGU8-F1
#
_entry.id   AF-A0A359IGU8-F1
#
_cell.length_a   1.000
_cell.length_b   1.000
_cell.length_c   1.000
_cell.angle_alpha   90.00
_cell.angle_beta   90.00
_cell.angle_gamma   90.00
#
_symmetry.space_group_name_H-M   'P 1'
#
loop_
_entity.id
_entity.type
_entity.pdbx_description
1 polymer ?
#
loop_
_entity_poly.entity_id
_entity_poly.type
_entity_poly.pdbx_seq_one_letter_code
_entity_poly.pdbx_strand_id
1 'polypeptide(L)'
;MPTKISYQTWSGGSGIGDNVILLGYCVESPIEVLKKVYQKYHIYHYKDLYRPVDYNFPNNCSGLIIKEVTDSAISIPGCTITGSVDQLDLSKAYNENLKRDIEIYKHGIEMADKCHTYSKEEINKKYKAQIEEVKSVILVEN
;
A
#
# COMPACT_ATOMS: atom_id res chain seq x y z
N MET A 1 3.66 -14.84 3.45
CA MET A 1 2.88 -14.88 2.20
C MET A 1 3.54 -13.93 1.22
N PRO A 2 3.80 -14.33 -0.03
CA PRO A 2 4.37 -13.44 -1.05
C PRO A 2 3.51 -12.21 -1.29
N THR A 3 4.11 -11.16 -1.86
CA THR A 3 3.43 -9.88 -2.13
C THR A 3 3.38 -9.61 -3.63
N LYS A 4 2.22 -9.17 -4.11
CA LYS A 4 2.03 -8.57 -5.43
C LYS A 4 2.22 -7.06 -5.32
N ILE A 5 3.11 -6.53 -6.14
CA ILE A 5 3.35 -5.09 -6.25
C ILE A 5 2.86 -4.60 -7.60
N SER A 6 2.00 -3.60 -7.58
CA SER A 6 1.51 -2.93 -8.79
C SER A 6 1.59 -1.42 -8.62
N TYR A 7 1.56 -0.69 -9.73
CA TYR A 7 1.55 0.75 -9.75
C TYR A 7 0.29 1.26 -10.41
N GLN A 8 -0.46 2.10 -9.71
CA GLN A 8 -1.61 2.78 -10.27
C GLN A 8 -1.20 4.16 -10.77
N THR A 9 -1.64 4.54 -11.97
CA THR A 9 -1.57 5.92 -12.48
C THR A 9 -2.90 6.61 -12.28
N TRP A 10 -2.90 7.79 -11.65
CA TRP A 10 -4.12 8.59 -11.52
C TRP A 10 -4.44 9.37 -12.80
N SER A 11 -5.67 9.20 -13.28
CA SER A 11 -6.15 9.78 -14.55
C SER A 11 -6.79 11.17 -14.45
N GLY A 12 -6.95 11.73 -13.24
CA GLY A 12 -7.63 13.02 -13.04
C GLY A 12 -9.05 12.91 -12.46
N GLY A 13 -9.63 11.70 -12.39
CA GLY A 13 -11.01 11.45 -11.99
C GLY A 13 -11.17 10.77 -10.63
N SER A 14 -12.24 9.97 -10.47
CA SER A 14 -12.57 9.23 -9.24
C SER A 14 -11.63 8.07 -8.91
N GLY A 15 -10.62 7.82 -9.73
CA GLY A 15 -9.73 6.65 -9.66
C GLY A 15 -10.35 5.36 -10.22
N ILE A 16 -11.63 5.36 -10.56
CA ILE A 16 -12.30 4.23 -11.21
C ILE A 16 -11.78 4.13 -12.65
N GLY A 17 -11.18 2.98 -13.00
CA GLY A 17 -10.60 2.76 -14.33
C GLY A 17 -9.19 3.30 -14.50
N ASP A 18 -8.55 3.78 -13.43
CA ASP A 18 -7.12 4.10 -13.44
C ASP A 18 -6.31 2.88 -13.89
N ASN A 19 -5.31 3.14 -14.74
CA ASN A 19 -4.46 2.07 -15.23
C ASN A 19 -3.59 1.51 -14.08
N VAL A 20 -3.56 0.18 -13.98
CA VAL A 20 -2.77 -0.55 -12.98
C VAL A 20 -1.76 -1.43 -13.70
N ILE A 21 -0.49 -1.17 -13.43
CA ILE A 21 0.65 -1.87 -14.03
C ILE A 21 1.21 -2.84 -13.01
N LEU A 22 1.30 -4.13 -13.35
CA LEU A 22 2.02 -5.10 -12.53
C LEU A 22 3.52 -4.78 -12.60
N LEU A 23 4.14 -4.57 -11.43
CA LEU A 23 5.59 -4.37 -11.32
C LEU A 23 6.29 -5.71 -11.03
N GLY A 24 5.64 -6.57 -10.25
CA GLY A 24 6.10 -7.94 -10.02
C GLY A 24 5.52 -8.54 -8.76
N TYR A 25 6.07 -9.69 -8.41
CA TYR A 25 5.76 -10.44 -7.19
C TYR A 25 7.05 -10.60 -6.41
N CYS A 26 7.03 -10.48 -5.09
CA CYS A 26 8.20 -10.69 -4.25
C CYS A 26 7.90 -11.64 -3.09
N VAL A 27 8.94 -12.27 -2.54
CA VAL A 27 8.79 -13.27 -1.45
C VAL A 27 8.37 -12.65 -0.12
N GLU A 28 8.72 -11.37 0.10
CA GLU A 28 8.40 -10.67 1.34
C GLU A 28 6.89 -10.56 1.54
N SER A 29 6.47 -10.57 2.80
CA SER A 29 5.09 -10.24 3.18
C SER A 29 4.78 -8.76 2.94
N PRO A 30 3.49 -8.37 2.81
CA PRO A 30 3.17 -6.98 2.51
C PRO A 30 3.69 -6.02 3.55
N ILE A 31 3.71 -6.43 4.83
CA ILE A 31 4.22 -5.60 5.93
C ILE A 31 5.74 -5.39 5.81
N GLU A 32 6.49 -6.41 5.40
CA GLU A 32 7.94 -6.29 5.15
C GLU A 32 8.20 -5.40 3.93
N VAL A 33 7.40 -5.52 2.88
CA VAL A 33 7.48 -4.60 1.73
C VAL A 33 7.17 -3.18 2.16
N LEU A 34 6.09 -2.98 2.93
CA LEU A 34 5.70 -1.67 3.44
C LEU A 34 6.85 -1.02 4.21
N LYS A 35 7.49 -1.74 5.14
CA LYS A 35 8.68 -1.28 5.88
C LYS A 35 9.81 -0.78 4.97
N LYS A 36 10.07 -1.47 3.86
CA LYS A 36 11.14 -1.09 2.93
C LYS A 36 10.80 0.14 2.09
N VAL A 37 9.54 0.28 1.68
CA VAL A 37 9.15 1.28 0.66
C VAL A 37 8.44 2.52 1.22
N TYR A 38 7.95 2.51 2.46
CA TYR A 38 7.10 3.59 2.93
C TYR A 38 7.81 4.96 2.91
N GLN A 39 9.07 5.05 3.32
CA GLN A 39 9.73 6.37 3.43
C GLN A 39 10.01 7.05 2.09
N LYS A 40 10.10 6.29 1.00
CA LYS A 40 10.64 6.78 -0.28
C LYS A 40 9.67 6.67 -1.44
N TYR A 41 8.53 6.00 -1.26
CA TYR A 41 7.61 5.70 -2.35
C TYR A 41 6.18 6.10 -1.98
N HIS A 42 5.45 6.65 -2.96
CA HIS A 42 4.01 6.87 -2.83
C HIS A 42 3.28 5.53 -2.74
N ILE A 43 2.40 5.41 -1.75
CA ILE A 43 1.57 4.22 -1.54
C ILE A 43 0.12 4.62 -1.77
N TYR A 44 -0.46 4.07 -2.83
CA TYR A 44 -1.86 4.26 -3.14
C TYR A 44 -2.73 3.33 -2.28
N HIS A 45 -2.31 2.07 -2.09
CA HIS A 45 -3.14 1.07 -1.43
C HIS A 45 -2.31 -0.03 -0.75
N TYR A 46 -2.67 -0.39 0.47
CA TYR A 46 -2.05 -1.47 1.25
C TYR A 46 -3.11 -2.34 1.89
N LYS A 47 -3.15 -3.66 1.59
CA LYS A 47 -4.10 -4.62 2.19
C LYS A 47 -5.51 -4.04 2.43
N ASP A 48 -6.14 -3.46 1.43
CA ASP A 48 -7.51 -2.86 1.50
C ASP A 48 -7.63 -1.49 2.19
N LEU A 49 -6.52 -0.94 2.69
CA LEU A 49 -6.43 0.45 3.13
C LEU A 49 -5.97 1.34 1.98
N TYR A 50 -6.83 2.27 1.57
CA TYR A 50 -6.46 3.34 0.65
C TYR A 50 -5.60 4.38 1.37
N ARG A 51 -4.45 4.73 0.77
CA ARG A 51 -3.48 5.71 1.29
C ARG A 51 -3.32 5.65 2.81
N PRO A 52 -2.83 4.53 3.36
CA PRO A 52 -2.90 4.26 4.80
C PRO A 52 -2.08 5.23 5.68
N VAL A 53 -1.42 6.22 5.07
CA VAL A 53 -0.21 6.85 5.59
C VAL A 53 -0.07 8.33 5.21
N ASP A 54 -0.82 8.83 4.21
CA ASP A 54 -0.54 10.15 3.64
C ASP A 54 -1.82 10.85 3.13
N TYR A 55 -2.61 11.37 4.07
CA TYR A 55 -3.86 12.08 3.77
C TYR A 55 -3.63 13.41 3.05
N ASN A 56 -2.44 14.01 3.19
CA ASN A 56 -2.09 15.25 2.51
C ASN A 56 -1.96 15.08 0.99
N PHE A 57 -1.89 13.86 0.48
CA PHE A 57 -2.05 13.58 -0.94
C PHE A 57 -3.52 13.24 -1.24
N PRO A 58 -4.28 14.11 -1.94
CA PRO A 58 -5.71 13.91 -2.20
C PRO A 58 -5.97 12.61 -2.95
N ASN A 59 -7.22 12.12 -3.00
CA ASN A 59 -7.77 10.90 -3.65
C ASN A 59 -7.43 10.69 -5.15
N ASN A 60 -6.47 11.49 -5.59
CA ASN A 60 -6.01 11.85 -6.89
C ASN A 60 -4.48 11.66 -7.00
N CYS A 61 -3.96 10.48 -6.69
CA CYS A 61 -2.51 10.25 -6.75
C CYS A 61 -2.15 8.87 -7.28
N SER A 62 -1.08 8.83 -8.06
CA SER A 62 -0.43 7.60 -8.50
C SER A 62 0.40 7.01 -7.35
N GLY A 63 0.54 5.68 -7.30
CA GLY A 63 1.33 5.06 -6.24
C GLY A 63 1.30 3.53 -6.26
N LEU A 64 2.06 2.94 -5.33
CA LEU A 64 2.16 1.50 -5.17
C LEU A 64 0.87 0.93 -4.58
N ILE A 65 0.47 -0.21 -5.14
CA ILE A 65 -0.51 -1.13 -4.58
C ILE A 65 0.28 -2.32 -4.04
N ILE A 66 0.19 -2.53 -2.73
CA ILE A 66 0.83 -3.61 -2.00
C ILE A 66 -0.26 -4.55 -1.50
N LYS A 67 -0.30 -5.77 -2.05
CA LYS A 67 -1.32 -6.78 -1.73
C LYS A 67 -0.70 -8.15 -1.53
N GLU A 68 -1.31 -8.92 -0.64
CA GLU A 68 -1.01 -10.35 -0.53
C GLU A 68 -1.30 -11.03 -1.87
N VAL A 69 -0.43 -11.96 -2.24
CA VAL A 69 -0.71 -12.81 -3.40
C VAL A 69 -1.79 -13.81 -3.02
N THR A 70 -2.84 -13.88 -3.84
CA THR A 70 -3.85 -14.94 -3.73
C THR A 70 -3.34 -16.21 -4.40
N ASP A 71 -3.73 -17.39 -3.91
CA ASP A 71 -3.30 -18.68 -4.47
C ASP A 71 -3.59 -18.80 -5.98
N SER A 72 -4.65 -18.15 -6.44
CA SER A 72 -5.04 -18.05 -7.85
C SER A 72 -4.03 -17.28 -8.72
N ALA A 73 -3.26 -16.34 -8.15
CA ALA A 73 -2.30 -15.52 -8.88
C ALA A 73 -0.92 -16.22 -9.04
N ILE A 74 -0.57 -17.15 -8.14
CA ILE A 74 0.66 -17.95 -8.22
C ILE A 74 0.52 -19.05 -9.28
N SER A 75 -0.72 -19.48 -9.52
CA SER A 75 -1.06 -20.54 -10.48
C SER A 75 -0.98 -20.09 -11.95
N ILE A 76 -0.69 -18.81 -12.23
CA ILE A 76 -0.62 -18.27 -13.59
C ILE A 76 0.73 -18.66 -14.21
N PRO A 77 0.76 -19.39 -15.34
CA PRO A 77 2.00 -19.73 -16.02
C PRO A 77 2.82 -18.47 -16.38
N GLY A 78 4.12 -18.48 -16.03
CA GLY A 78 5.01 -17.33 -16.23
C GLY A 78 5.04 -16.32 -15.07
N CYS A 79 4.20 -16.49 -14.05
CA CYS A 79 4.30 -15.73 -12.81
C CYS A 79 5.57 -16.14 -12.05
N THR A 80 6.56 -15.24 -12.01
CA THR A 80 7.80 -15.47 -11.26
C THR A 80 7.78 -14.60 -10.01
N ILE A 81 7.90 -15.23 -8.85
CA ILE A 81 8.14 -14.53 -7.59
C ILE A 81 9.62 -14.10 -7.60
N THR A 82 9.88 -12.80 -7.66
CA THR A 82 11.22 -12.24 -7.50
C THR A 82 11.71 -12.46 -6.07
N GLY A 83 13.02 -12.64 -5.92
CA GLY A 83 13.63 -12.94 -4.63
C GLY A 83 13.51 -11.81 -3.60
N SER A 84 13.34 -10.56 -4.04
CA SER A 84 13.11 -9.43 -3.14
C SER A 84 12.38 -8.27 -3.84
N VAL A 85 11.68 -7.43 -3.06
CA VAL A 85 11.12 -6.15 -3.53
C VAL A 85 12.20 -5.22 -4.09
N ASP A 86 13.43 -5.30 -3.59
CA ASP A 86 14.56 -4.46 -4.02
C ASP A 86 15.00 -4.78 -5.46
N GLN A 87 14.52 -5.89 -6.03
CA GLN A 87 14.76 -6.29 -7.42
C GLN A 87 13.69 -5.76 -8.38
N LEU A 88 12.63 -5.14 -7.87
CA LEU A 88 11.56 -4.58 -8.69
C LEU A 88 11.89 -3.14 -9.09
N ASP A 89 11.53 -2.76 -10.32
CA ASP A 89 11.58 -1.36 -10.73
C ASP A 89 10.41 -0.58 -10.11
N LEU A 90 10.69 0.12 -9.01
CA LEU A 90 9.74 0.96 -8.29
C LEU A 90 9.89 2.46 -8.63
N SER A 91 10.71 2.81 -9.62
CA SER A 91 11.08 4.21 -9.92
C SER A 91 9.88 5.12 -10.14
N LYS A 92 8.79 4.61 -10.74
CA LYS A 92 7.55 5.37 -10.98
C LYS A 92 6.84 5.86 -9.72
N ALA A 93 7.07 5.21 -8.58
CA ALA A 93 6.48 5.61 -7.31
C ALA A 93 7.47 6.35 -6.40
N TYR A 94 8.74 6.44 -6.80
CA TYR A 94 9.80 7.04 -6.00
C TYR A 94 9.60 8.55 -5.86
N ASN A 95 9.80 9.05 -4.64
CA ASN A 95 9.83 10.47 -4.35
C ASN A 95 10.82 10.72 -3.21
N GLU A 96 11.97 11.31 -3.53
CA GLU A 96 13.00 11.67 -2.55
C GLU A 96 12.58 12.81 -1.61
N ASN A 97 11.62 13.63 -2.04
CA ASN A 97 11.11 14.77 -1.30
C ASN A 97 9.89 14.41 -0.45
N LEU A 98 9.59 13.11 -0.32
CA LEU A 98 8.50 12.58 0.47
C LEU A 98 8.82 12.81 1.97
N LYS A 99 8.38 13.97 2.48
CA LYS A 99 8.48 14.28 3.90
C LYS A 99 7.24 13.75 4.60
N ARG A 100 7.43 12.71 5.40
CA ARG A 100 6.36 12.12 6.20
C ARG A 100 6.74 12.23 7.67
N ASP A 101 6.12 13.19 8.35
CA ASP A 101 6.29 13.39 9.78
C ASP A 101 5.22 12.63 10.58
N ILE A 102 5.43 12.52 11.89
CA ILE A 102 4.56 11.79 12.80
C ILE A 102 3.13 12.34 12.86
N GLU A 103 2.92 13.62 12.57
CA GLU A 103 1.60 14.25 12.63
C GLU A 103 0.80 13.96 11.35
N ILE A 104 1.44 13.99 10.17
CA ILE A 104 0.85 13.53 8.91
C ILE A 104 0.40 12.07 9.04
N TYR A 105 1.21 11.24 9.70
CA TYR A 105 0.87 9.83 9.95
C TYR A 105 -0.32 9.66 10.88
N LYS A 106 -0.30 10.29 12.06
CA LYS A 106 -1.42 10.24 13.00
C LYS A 106 -2.71 10.67 12.34
N HIS A 107 -2.67 11.74 11.55
CA HIS A 107 -3.81 12.24 10.81
C HIS A 107 -4.29 11.24 9.74
N GLY A 108 -3.39 10.66 8.94
CA GLY A 108 -3.73 9.66 7.95
C GLY A 108 -4.41 8.42 8.54
N ILE A 109 -3.90 7.95 9.68
CA ILE A 109 -4.48 6.83 10.44
C ILE A 109 -5.87 7.18 11.00
N GLU A 110 -6.02 8.38 11.57
CA GLU A 110 -7.32 8.86 12.08
C GLU A 110 -8.37 8.93 10.97
N MET A 111 -7.98 9.43 9.80
CA MET A 111 -8.87 9.50 8.64
C MET A 111 -9.23 8.10 8.12
N ALA A 112 -8.26 7.19 8.07
CA ALA A 112 -8.49 5.80 7.66
C ALA A 112 -9.51 5.12 8.59
N ASP A 113 -9.40 5.33 9.91
CA ASP A 113 -10.36 4.80 10.89
C ASP A 113 -11.77 5.38 10.65
N LYS A 114 -11.89 6.71 10.52
CA LYS A 114 -13.17 7.40 10.29
C LYS A 114 -13.89 6.92 9.03
N CYS A 115 -13.19 6.82 7.90
CA CYS A 115 -13.78 6.44 6.62
C CYS A 115 -14.36 5.02 6.60
N HIS A 116 -13.88 4.11 7.45
CA HIS A 116 -14.30 2.71 7.45
C HIS A 116 -15.32 2.35 8.54
N THR A 117 -15.66 3.29 9.43
CA THR A 117 -16.58 3.08 10.57
C THR A 117 -17.96 2.53 10.20
N TYR A 118 -18.44 2.71 8.97
CA TYR A 118 -19.76 2.28 8.51
C TYR A 118 -19.82 0.87 7.90
N SER A 119 -18.75 0.07 8.00
CA SER A 119 -18.70 -1.27 7.38
C SER A 119 -19.30 -2.37 8.27
N LYS A 120 -19.48 -3.58 7.71
CA LYS A 120 -19.88 -4.79 8.48
C LYS A 120 -18.85 -5.11 9.57
N GLU A 121 -19.27 -5.80 10.63
CA GLU A 121 -18.42 -6.10 11.79
C GLU A 121 -17.12 -6.86 11.44
N GLU A 122 -17.21 -7.92 10.63
CA GLU A 122 -16.03 -8.68 10.19
C GLU A 122 -15.05 -7.82 9.38
N ILE A 123 -15.60 -6.95 8.53
CA ILE A 123 -14.84 -6.00 7.72
C ILE A 123 -14.16 -4.97 8.62
N ASN A 124 -14.87 -4.43 9.61
CA ASN A 124 -14.30 -3.51 10.61
C ASN A 124 -13.17 -4.16 11.40
N LYS A 125 -13.32 -5.44 11.80
CA LYS A 125 -12.27 -6.18 12.50
C LYS A 125 -11.02 -6.33 11.64
N LYS A 126 -11.19 -6.66 10.36
CA LYS A 126 -10.08 -6.75 9.39
C LYS A 126 -9.39 -5.40 9.21
N TYR A 127 -10.15 -4.32 9.02
CA TYR A 127 -9.60 -2.97 8.87
C TYR A 127 -8.86 -2.49 10.10
N LYS A 128 -9.42 -2.69 11.29
CA LYS A 128 -8.74 -2.36 12.55
C LYS A 128 -7.41 -3.08 12.67
N ALA A 129 -7.37 -4.39 12.36
CA ALA A 129 -6.12 -5.14 12.37
C ALA A 129 -5.08 -4.58 11.39
N GLN A 130 -5.50 -4.14 10.21
CA GLN A 130 -4.61 -3.53 9.21
C GLN A 130 -4.11 -2.15 9.64
N ILE A 131 -4.96 -1.33 10.27
CA ILE A 131 -4.56 -0.02 10.81
C ILE A 131 -3.51 -0.21 11.93
N GLU A 132 -3.72 -1.17 12.84
CA GLU A 132 -2.75 -1.48 13.89
C GLU A 132 -1.43 -2.01 13.31
N GLU A 133 -1.49 -2.81 12.24
CA GLU A 133 -0.31 -3.27 11.53
C GLU A 133 0.49 -2.08 10.94
N VAL A 134 -0.19 -1.14 10.27
CA VAL A 134 0.45 0.08 9.73
C VAL A 134 1.03 0.95 10.86
N LYS A 135 0.30 1.14 11.96
CA LYS A 135 0.81 1.83 13.16
C LYS A 135 2.11 1.21 13.66
N SER A 136 2.16 -0.12 13.73
CA SER A 136 3.34 -0.85 14.22
C SER A 136 4.58 -0.67 13.35
N VAL A 137 4.40 -0.43 12.05
CA VAL A 137 5.50 -0.15 11.11
C VAL A 137 6.01 1.27 11.26
N ILE A 138 5.10 2.23 11.42
CA ILE A 138 5.41 3.66 11.23
C ILE A 138 5.69 4.38 12.55
N LEU A 139 5.01 4.00 13.64
CA LEU A 139 5.11 4.69 14.93
C LEU A 139 6.14 4.07 15.89
N VAL A 140 6.70 2.91 15.56
CA VAL A 140 7.67 2.20 16.42
C VAL A 140 9.12 2.46 16.01
N GLU A 141 9.37 2.95 14.78
CA GLU A 141 10.71 3.28 14.28
C GLU A 141 11.23 4.69 14.70
N ASN A 142 10.56 5.37 15.64
CA ASN A 142 10.99 6.67 16.20
C ASN A 142 11.15 6.62 17.72
#